data_AF-A0A074XVE8-F1
#
_entry.id   AF-A0A074XVE8-F1
#
_cell.length_a   1.000
_cell.length_b   1.000
_cell.length_c   1.000
_cell.angle_alpha   90.00
_cell.angle_beta   90.00
_cell.angle_gamma   90.00
#
_symmetry.space_group_name_H-M   'P 1'
#
loop_
_entity.id
_entity.type
_entity.pdbx_description
1 polymer ?
#
loop_
_entity_poly.entity_id
_entity_poly.type
_entity_poly.pdbx_seq_one_letter_code
_entity_poly.pdbx_strand_id
1 'polypeptide(L)'
;MSLRAAPSTGFLQSFLAVASASLRPAGPARSFLPLGARSWPAPLLPSIVIPIPGLVSDIWESILKAVPKKKTSHMKKRHRQMAGKGLKDVTSLNKCSGCGRVKRAHYLCPHCVMSIKKWFSNDFSPRREKTEWEKKDQEKRMDQRKHKVDEIKAEESKIDETDIVDRK
;
A
#
# COMPACT_ATOMS: atom_id res chain seq x y z
N MET A 1 16.38 32.78 -60.69
CA MET A 1 15.70 31.87 -59.74
C MET A 1 16.78 31.23 -58.87
N SER A 2 16.74 31.52 -57.58
CA SER A 2 17.87 31.39 -56.65
C SER A 2 18.25 29.96 -56.30
N LEU A 3 19.56 29.71 -56.31
CA LEU A 3 20.22 28.54 -55.74
C LEU A 3 20.13 28.60 -54.20
N ARG A 4 19.69 27.52 -53.55
CA ARG A 4 19.74 27.38 -52.09
C ARG A 4 21.03 26.66 -51.69
N ALA A 5 21.82 27.36 -50.88
CA ALA A 5 23.04 26.88 -50.25
C ALA A 5 22.76 25.77 -49.23
N ALA A 6 23.65 24.77 -49.18
CA ALA A 6 23.67 23.74 -48.15
C ALA A 6 24.22 24.29 -46.83
N PRO A 7 23.66 23.93 -45.67
CA PRO A 7 24.21 24.32 -44.38
C PRO A 7 25.48 23.54 -44.02
N SER A 8 26.41 24.24 -43.40
CA SER A 8 27.74 23.81 -42.99
C SER A 8 27.72 22.70 -41.92
N THR A 9 28.67 21.79 -42.04
CA THR A 9 28.88 20.56 -41.26
C THR A 9 29.34 20.78 -39.80
N GLY A 10 29.32 22.01 -39.29
CA GLY A 10 29.84 22.36 -37.97
C GLY A 10 28.83 22.23 -36.81
N PHE A 11 27.52 22.24 -37.09
CA PHE A 11 26.49 22.30 -36.03
C PHE A 11 26.07 20.94 -35.44
N LEU A 12 26.47 19.82 -36.06
CA LEU A 12 26.09 18.47 -35.61
C LEU A 12 27.12 17.83 -34.67
N GLN A 13 28.31 18.41 -34.49
CA GLN A 13 29.36 17.81 -33.67
C GLN A 13 29.19 18.06 -32.16
N SER A 14 28.38 19.04 -31.75
CA SER A 14 28.18 19.40 -30.34
C SER A 14 27.14 18.55 -29.59
N PHE A 15 26.37 17.73 -30.30
CA PHE A 15 25.35 16.86 -29.67
C PHE A 15 25.74 15.37 -29.62
N LEU A 16 26.86 14.95 -30.20
CA LEU A 16 27.31 13.54 -30.15
C LEU A 16 28.38 13.23 -29.09
N ALA A 17 28.88 14.24 -28.37
CA ALA A 17 29.87 14.05 -27.29
C ALA A 17 29.26 13.62 -25.94
N VAL A 18 28.00 13.13 -25.91
CA VAL A 18 27.34 12.55 -24.73
C VAL A 18 26.63 11.25 -25.12
N ALA A 19 27.24 10.43 -25.98
CA ALA A 19 26.67 9.14 -26.40
C ALA A 19 27.66 7.97 -26.45
N SER A 20 28.85 8.10 -25.84
CA SER A 20 29.84 7.01 -25.75
C SER A 20 30.42 6.82 -24.34
N ALA A 21 29.62 7.11 -23.30
CA ALA A 21 29.88 6.49 -22.00
C ALA A 21 29.38 5.04 -22.06
N SER A 22 30.29 4.12 -22.37
CA SER A 22 30.08 2.68 -22.26
C SER A 22 29.53 2.37 -20.87
N LEU A 23 28.23 2.06 -20.80
CA LEU A 23 27.60 1.42 -19.66
C LEU A 23 28.15 -0.01 -19.56
N ARG A 24 29.36 -0.15 -19.04
CA ARG A 24 29.78 -1.39 -18.38
C ARG A 24 29.13 -1.38 -17.00
N PRO A 25 28.17 -2.26 -16.69
CA PRO A 25 27.81 -2.50 -15.32
C PRO A 25 29.02 -3.19 -14.67
N ALA A 26 29.80 -2.43 -13.91
CA ALA A 26 30.70 -2.97 -12.91
C ALA A 26 29.81 -3.58 -11.82
N GLY A 27 29.38 -4.82 -12.00
CA GLY A 27 28.76 -5.59 -10.94
C GLY A 27 29.77 -5.72 -9.80
N PRO A 28 29.39 -5.46 -8.53
CA PRO A 28 30.29 -5.74 -7.43
C PRO A 28 30.53 -7.26 -7.41
N ALA A 29 31.76 -7.67 -7.70
CA ALA A 29 32.25 -8.99 -7.37
C ALA A 29 31.99 -9.19 -5.88
N ARG A 30 30.99 -10.01 -5.54
CA ARG A 30 30.75 -10.47 -4.18
C ARG A 30 31.90 -11.41 -3.85
N SER A 31 33.00 -10.85 -3.33
CA SER A 31 33.97 -11.60 -2.58
C SER A 31 33.24 -12.21 -1.39
N PHE A 32 32.93 -13.51 -1.48
CA PHE A 32 32.55 -14.32 -0.34
C PHE A 32 33.75 -14.32 0.61
N LEU A 33 33.72 -13.45 1.62
CA LEU A 33 34.61 -13.56 2.78
C LEU A 33 34.06 -14.70 3.65
N PRO A 34 34.85 -15.75 3.94
CA PRO A 34 34.39 -16.83 4.81
C PRO A 34 34.13 -16.27 6.22
N LEU A 35 32.92 -16.49 6.71
CA LEU A 35 32.57 -16.32 8.11
C LEU A 35 33.33 -17.37 8.93
N GLY A 36 34.54 -17.04 9.38
CA GLY A 36 35.34 -18.02 10.09
C GLY A 36 36.68 -17.51 10.59
N ALA A 37 36.70 -16.34 11.24
CA ALA A 37 37.70 -15.95 12.25
C ALA A 37 37.47 -14.48 12.61
N ARG A 38 36.45 -14.21 13.42
CA ARG A 38 36.28 -12.91 14.07
C ARG A 38 37.22 -12.88 15.27
N SER A 39 38.53 -12.76 15.04
CA SER A 39 39.45 -12.29 16.08
C SER A 39 39.05 -10.86 16.39
N TRP A 40 38.50 -10.59 17.57
CA TRP A 40 38.26 -9.22 18.02
C TRP A 40 39.58 -8.45 17.95
N PRO A 41 39.73 -7.47 17.04
CA PRO A 41 40.84 -6.54 17.22
C PRO A 41 40.54 -5.82 18.53
N ALA A 42 41.48 -5.90 19.48
CA ALA A 42 41.44 -5.08 20.67
C ALA A 42 41.16 -3.63 20.25
N PRO A 43 40.26 -2.91 20.93
CA PRO A 43 39.90 -1.57 20.52
C PRO A 43 41.10 -0.68 20.86
N LEU A 44 42.02 -0.50 19.91
CA LEU A 44 42.84 0.69 19.85
C LEU A 44 41.86 1.83 19.54
N LEU A 45 41.16 2.30 20.56
CA LEU A 45 40.49 3.58 20.51
C LEU A 45 41.62 4.61 20.45
N PRO A 46 41.89 5.27 19.31
CA PRO A 46 42.44 6.60 19.42
C PRO A 46 41.46 7.35 20.33
N SER A 47 41.95 7.89 21.44
CA SER A 47 41.23 8.94 22.17
C SER A 47 41.10 10.12 21.21
N ILE A 48 40.14 10.03 20.29
CA ILE A 48 39.67 11.17 19.52
C ILE A 48 38.94 11.98 20.57
N VAL A 49 39.67 12.94 21.15
CA VAL A 49 39.09 14.09 21.79
C VAL A 49 38.34 14.80 20.67
N ILE A 50 37.09 14.40 20.45
CA ILE A 50 36.16 15.17 19.63
C ILE A 50 36.02 16.49 20.39
N PRO A 51 36.42 17.64 19.84
CA PRO A 51 36.08 18.91 20.45
C PRO A 51 34.55 19.06 20.32
N ILE A 52 33.86 18.71 21.38
CA ILE A 52 32.40 18.78 21.54
C ILE A 52 31.85 20.23 21.75
N PRO A 53 32.56 21.37 21.62
CA PRO A 53 31.87 22.67 21.62
C PRO A 53 31.15 22.96 20.29
N GLY A 54 31.81 22.72 19.15
CA GLY A 54 31.32 23.18 17.83
C GLY A 54 30.16 22.34 17.27
N LEU A 55 30.23 21.01 17.40
CA LEU A 55 29.14 20.15 16.94
C LEU A 55 27.86 20.38 17.73
N VAL A 56 27.95 20.61 19.04
CA VAL A 56 26.77 20.83 19.87
C VAL A 56 26.15 22.18 19.57
N SER A 57 26.94 23.26 19.44
CA SER A 57 26.43 24.56 19.03
C SER A 57 25.75 24.54 17.65
N ASP A 58 26.32 23.82 16.68
CA ASP A 58 25.72 23.67 15.34
C ASP A 58 24.42 22.86 15.37
N ILE A 59 24.34 21.83 16.23
CA ILE A 59 23.12 21.05 16.44
C ILE A 59 22.01 21.94 17.04
N TRP A 60 22.35 22.80 18.00
CA TRP A 60 21.39 23.73 18.61
C TRP A 60 20.94 24.82 17.64
N GLU A 61 21.84 25.38 16.83
CA GLU A 61 21.46 26.36 15.80
C GLU A 61 20.57 25.74 14.70
N SER A 62 20.87 24.50 14.30
CA SER A 62 20.08 23.75 13.33
C SER A 62 18.65 23.50 13.84
N ILE A 63 18.52 23.09 15.11
CA ILE A 63 17.22 22.88 15.77
C ILE A 63 16.43 24.19 15.89
N LEU A 64 17.07 25.29 16.27
CA LEU A 64 16.41 26.60 16.41
C LEU A 64 16.00 27.19 15.04
N LYS A 65 16.76 26.92 13.97
CA LYS A 65 16.41 27.32 12.60
C LYS A 65 15.39 26.40 11.91
N ALA A 66 15.25 25.14 12.33
CA ALA A 66 14.35 24.16 11.72
C ALA A 66 12.86 24.45 11.98
N VAL A 67 12.53 25.22 13.03
CA VAL A 67 11.15 25.56 13.36
C VAL A 67 10.62 26.63 12.38
N PRO A 68 9.43 26.43 11.78
CA PRO A 68 8.85 27.42 10.87
C PRO A 68 8.67 28.76 11.58
N LYS A 69 9.35 29.79 11.06
CA LYS A 69 9.36 31.15 11.65
C LYS A 69 7.98 31.78 11.77
N LYS A 70 7.04 31.42 10.88
CA LYS A 70 5.69 31.98 10.77
C LYS A 70 4.68 30.90 10.41
N LYS A 71 3.44 31.07 10.87
CA LYS A 71 2.30 30.24 10.46
C LYS A 71 2.08 30.38 8.94
N THR A 72 1.90 29.27 8.25
CA THR A 72 1.63 29.28 6.81
C THR A 72 0.27 29.89 6.52
N SER A 73 0.15 30.73 5.48
CA SER A 73 -1.14 31.25 5.04
C SER A 73 -2.03 30.16 4.46
N HIS A 74 -3.35 30.37 4.48
CA HIS A 74 -4.32 29.44 3.93
C HIS A 74 -4.03 29.10 2.45
N MET A 75 -3.70 30.12 1.65
CA MET A 75 -3.31 29.96 0.24
C MET A 75 -2.09 29.04 0.08
N LYS A 76 -1.00 29.29 0.82
CA LYS A 76 0.22 28.47 0.76
C LYS A 76 -0.04 27.03 1.18
N LYS A 77 -0.88 26.81 2.20
CA LYS A 77 -1.30 25.46 2.63
C LYS A 77 -2.07 24.75 1.53
N ARG A 78 -3.09 25.40 0.93
CA ARG A 78 -3.92 24.82 -0.12
C ARG A 78 -3.12 24.45 -1.37
N HIS A 79 -2.23 25.33 -1.85
CA HIS A 79 -1.37 25.01 -2.99
C HIS A 79 -0.43 23.84 -2.70
N ARG A 80 0.15 23.77 -1.49
CA ARG A 80 0.99 22.63 -1.12
C ARG A 80 0.21 21.32 -1.00
N GLN A 81 -1.04 21.36 -0.55
CA GLN A 81 -1.82 20.14 -0.27
C GLN A 81 -2.62 19.65 -1.46
N MET A 82 -3.16 20.54 -2.30
CA MET A 82 -4.16 20.19 -3.32
C MET A 82 -3.66 20.33 -4.75
N ALA A 83 -2.61 21.11 -5.02
CA ALA A 83 -2.12 21.27 -6.39
C ALA A 83 -1.47 19.97 -6.87
N GLY A 84 -2.07 19.32 -7.87
CA GLY A 84 -1.55 18.11 -8.50
C GLY A 84 -1.60 16.83 -7.64
N LYS A 85 -2.09 16.92 -6.41
CA LYS A 85 -2.18 15.82 -5.43
C LYS A 85 -3.57 15.18 -5.34
N GLY A 86 -4.46 15.51 -6.28
CA GLY A 86 -5.77 14.88 -6.37
C GLY A 86 -5.68 13.39 -6.73
N LEU A 87 -6.63 12.60 -6.21
CA LEU A 87 -6.78 11.21 -6.61
C LEU A 87 -7.05 11.16 -8.12
N LYS A 88 -6.29 10.33 -8.84
CA LYS A 88 -6.49 10.15 -10.28
C LYS A 88 -7.66 9.21 -10.52
N ASP A 89 -8.53 9.59 -11.45
CA ASP A 89 -9.61 8.72 -11.88
C ASP A 89 -9.05 7.48 -12.59
N VAL A 90 -9.60 6.32 -12.26
CA VAL A 90 -9.21 5.07 -12.91
C VAL A 90 -9.99 4.99 -14.22
N THR A 91 -9.34 5.32 -15.34
CA THR A 91 -9.94 5.25 -16.69
C THR A 91 -9.80 3.87 -17.33
N SER A 92 -8.94 3.02 -16.78
CA SER A 92 -8.62 1.70 -17.30
C SER A 92 -9.64 0.62 -16.91
N LEU A 93 -10.94 0.89 -17.10
CA LEU A 93 -12.03 -0.04 -16.78
C LEU A 93 -12.66 -0.58 -18.08
N ASN A 94 -12.75 -1.90 -18.19
CA ASN A 94 -13.36 -2.61 -19.32
C ASN A 94 -14.47 -3.56 -18.84
N LYS A 95 -15.36 -3.99 -19.72
CA LYS A 95 -16.36 -5.02 -19.40
C LYS A 95 -15.70 -6.41 -19.38
N CYS A 96 -16.16 -7.27 -18.47
CA CYS A 96 -15.73 -8.66 -18.39
C CYS A 96 -16.44 -9.50 -19.46
N SER A 97 -15.69 -10.32 -20.20
CA SER A 97 -16.24 -11.25 -21.20
C SER A 97 -17.07 -12.41 -20.63
N GLY A 98 -16.87 -12.77 -19.35
CA GLY A 98 -17.60 -13.85 -18.70
C GLY A 98 -18.92 -13.40 -18.07
N CYS A 99 -18.87 -12.41 -17.17
CA CYS A 99 -20.04 -11.97 -16.40
C CYS A 99 -20.61 -10.59 -16.80
N GLY A 100 -20.01 -9.89 -17.76
CA GLY A 100 -20.44 -8.56 -18.21
C GLY A 100 -20.17 -7.40 -17.24
N ARG A 101 -19.76 -7.68 -15.99
CA ARG A 101 -19.43 -6.65 -14.97
C ARG A 101 -18.18 -5.88 -15.34
N VAL A 102 -18.05 -4.67 -14.81
CA VAL A 102 -16.87 -3.83 -15.00
C VAL A 102 -15.67 -4.45 -14.25
N LYS A 103 -14.51 -4.49 -14.91
CA LYS A 103 -13.23 -4.96 -14.38
C LYS A 103 -12.12 -3.99 -14.77
N ARG A 104 -10.96 -4.09 -14.11
CA ARG A 104 -9.75 -3.38 -14.55
C ARG A 104 -9.22 -3.98 -15.86
N ALA A 105 -8.71 -3.13 -16.75
CA ALA A 105 -8.07 -3.51 -17.99
C ALA A 105 -6.83 -4.37 -17.71
N HIS A 106 -6.61 -5.43 -18.50
CA HIS A 106 -5.52 -6.40 -18.34
C HIS A 106 -5.55 -7.25 -17.05
N TYR A 107 -6.60 -7.15 -16.23
CA TYR A 107 -6.81 -8.03 -15.08
C TYR A 107 -7.93 -9.04 -15.34
N LEU A 108 -7.84 -10.19 -14.66
CA LEU A 108 -8.94 -11.14 -14.58
C LEU A 108 -10.06 -10.57 -13.70
N CYS A 109 -11.31 -10.95 -14.01
CA CYS A 109 -12.45 -10.49 -13.21
C CYS A 109 -12.45 -11.18 -11.84
N PRO A 110 -12.48 -10.42 -10.72
CA PRO A 110 -12.47 -11.02 -9.40
C PRO A 110 -13.68 -11.93 -9.16
N HIS A 111 -14.86 -11.56 -9.67
CA HIS A 111 -16.07 -12.36 -9.53
C HIS A 111 -15.99 -13.70 -10.27
N CYS A 112 -15.54 -13.68 -11.53
CA CYS A 112 -15.41 -14.91 -12.30
C CYS A 112 -14.36 -15.85 -11.67
N VAL A 113 -13.22 -15.32 -11.26
CA VAL A 113 -12.16 -16.11 -10.60
C VAL A 113 -12.66 -16.71 -9.28
N MET A 114 -13.41 -15.95 -8.48
CA MET A 114 -14.01 -16.47 -7.24
C MET A 114 -15.02 -17.59 -7.50
N SER A 115 -15.86 -17.43 -8.52
CA SER A 115 -16.85 -18.45 -8.89
C SER A 115 -16.15 -19.74 -9.33
N ILE A 116 -15.13 -19.64 -10.18
CA ILE A 116 -14.35 -20.77 -10.67
C ILE A 116 -13.61 -21.44 -9.50
N LYS A 117 -12.98 -20.66 -8.62
CA LYS A 117 -12.28 -21.17 -7.44
C LYS A 117 -13.23 -21.92 -6.49
N LYS A 118 -14.44 -21.40 -6.28
CA LYS A 118 -15.47 -22.05 -5.47
C LYS A 118 -15.91 -23.38 -6.10
N TRP A 119 -16.09 -23.40 -7.42
CA TRP A 119 -16.42 -24.62 -8.15
C TRP A 119 -15.33 -25.70 -7.97
N PHE A 120 -14.06 -25.37 -8.25
CA PHE A 120 -12.94 -26.28 -8.01
C PHE A 120 -12.82 -26.73 -6.55
N SER A 121 -13.07 -25.83 -5.59
CA SER A 121 -13.01 -26.19 -4.17
C SER A 121 -14.16 -27.13 -3.75
N ASN A 122 -15.34 -26.99 -4.35
CA ASN A 122 -16.48 -27.87 -4.06
C ASN A 122 -16.32 -29.25 -4.70
N ASP A 123 -15.77 -29.31 -5.91
CA ASP A 123 -15.66 -30.57 -6.67
C ASP A 123 -14.50 -31.45 -6.19
N PHE A 124 -13.41 -30.84 -5.69
CA PHE A 124 -12.21 -31.56 -5.27
C PHE A 124 -11.98 -31.60 -3.76
N SER A 125 -12.78 -30.89 -2.96
CA SER A 125 -12.67 -31.06 -1.51
C SER A 125 -13.34 -32.37 -1.10
N PRO A 126 -12.63 -33.29 -0.43
CA PRO A 126 -13.31 -34.41 0.20
C PRO A 126 -14.35 -33.82 1.15
N ARG A 127 -15.60 -34.28 1.06
CA ARG A 127 -16.63 -33.94 2.04
C ARG A 127 -16.12 -34.37 3.41
N ARG A 128 -15.55 -33.43 4.17
CA ARG A 128 -15.18 -33.67 5.56
C ARG A 128 -16.47 -33.88 6.33
N GLU A 129 -16.65 -35.08 6.86
CA GLU A 129 -17.63 -35.26 7.91
C GLU A 129 -17.23 -34.35 9.07
N LYS A 130 -18.18 -33.49 9.47
CA LYS A 130 -18.02 -32.73 10.70
C LYS A 130 -17.88 -33.72 11.83
N THR A 131 -16.91 -33.45 12.67
CA THR A 131 -16.72 -34.18 13.91
C THR A 131 -17.94 -33.96 14.81
N GLU A 132 -18.20 -34.89 15.73
CA GLU A 132 -19.36 -34.77 16.61
C GLU A 132 -19.35 -33.48 17.44
N TRP A 133 -18.16 -33.00 17.83
CA TRP A 133 -18.02 -31.75 18.56
C TRP A 133 -18.43 -30.52 17.74
N GLU A 134 -18.08 -30.49 16.44
CA GLU A 134 -18.50 -29.40 15.54
C GLU A 134 -20.01 -29.41 15.28
N LYS A 135 -20.61 -30.60 15.17
CA LYS A 135 -22.07 -30.74 15.03
C LYS A 135 -22.79 -30.23 16.28
N LYS A 136 -22.32 -30.65 17.47
CA LYS A 136 -22.86 -30.19 18.76
C LYS A 136 -22.68 -28.67 18.95
N ASP A 137 -21.54 -28.11 18.56
CA ASP A 137 -21.32 -26.66 18.64
C ASP A 137 -22.25 -25.87 17.70
N GLN A 138 -22.43 -26.36 16.47
CA GLN A 138 -23.39 -25.75 15.54
C GLN A 138 -24.82 -25.82 16.07
N GLU A 139 -25.24 -26.96 16.62
CA GLU A 139 -26.56 -27.12 17.20
C GLU A 139 -26.79 -26.16 18.37
N LYS A 140 -25.83 -26.05 19.29
CA LYS A 140 -25.86 -25.06 20.40
C LYS A 140 -25.96 -23.62 19.90
N ARG A 141 -25.22 -23.26 18.85
CA ARG A 141 -25.29 -21.92 18.24
C ARG A 141 -26.64 -21.64 17.58
N MET A 142 -27.24 -22.64 16.95
CA MET A 142 -28.56 -22.51 16.33
C MET A 142 -29.67 -22.43 17.38
N ASP A 143 -29.54 -23.18 18.47
CA ASP A 143 -30.45 -23.15 19.61
C ASP A 143 -30.40 -21.80 20.34
N GLN A 144 -29.21 -21.28 20.63
CA GLN A 144 -29.04 -19.92 21.18
C GLN A 144 -29.63 -18.84 20.27
N ARG A 145 -29.48 -18.98 18.94
CA ARG A 145 -30.09 -18.06 17.98
C ARG A 145 -31.62 -18.13 18.00
N LYS A 146 -32.20 -19.34 18.12
CA LYS A 146 -33.64 -19.52 18.25
C LYS A 146 -34.16 -18.87 19.54
N HIS A 147 -33.54 -19.19 20.67
CA HIS A 147 -33.92 -18.60 21.97
C HIS A 147 -33.88 -17.07 21.93
N LYS A 148 -32.84 -16.49 21.33
CA LYS A 148 -32.74 -15.04 21.17
C LYS A 148 -33.83 -14.45 20.25
N VAL A 149 -34.20 -15.14 19.18
CA VAL A 149 -35.29 -14.69 18.29
C VAL A 149 -36.63 -14.79 19.00
N ASP A 150 -36.86 -15.86 19.76
CA ASP A 150 -38.08 -16.05 20.54
C ASP A 150 -38.20 -15.00 21.66
N GLU A 151 -37.09 -14.64 22.31
CA GLU A 151 -37.01 -13.52 23.27
C GLU A 151 -37.37 -12.18 22.61
N ILE A 152 -36.76 -11.84 21.48
CA ILE A 152 -37.04 -10.60 20.75
C ILE A 152 -38.53 -10.55 20.36
N LYS A 153 -39.06 -11.66 19.85
CA LYS A 153 -40.46 -11.76 19.44
C LYS A 153 -41.43 -11.62 20.63
N ALA A 154 -41.06 -12.14 21.80
CA ALA A 154 -41.84 -11.97 23.02
C ALA A 154 -41.77 -10.52 23.55
N GLU A 155 -40.62 -9.86 23.41
CA GLU A 155 -40.44 -8.46 23.77
C GLU A 155 -41.24 -7.53 22.84
N GLU A 156 -41.22 -7.78 21.52
CA GLU A 156 -42.08 -7.10 20.54
C GLU A 156 -43.57 -7.23 20.87
N SER A 157 -44.04 -8.44 21.23
CA SER A 157 -45.44 -8.64 21.60
C SER A 157 -45.87 -7.91 22.88
N LYS A 158 -44.95 -7.66 23.82
CA LYS A 158 -45.22 -6.88 25.03
C LYS A 158 -45.31 -5.39 24.74
N ILE A 159 -44.47 -4.89 23.82
CA ILE A 159 -44.49 -3.49 23.39
C ILE A 159 -45.81 -3.19 22.68
N ASP A 160 -46.26 -4.09 21.80
CA ASP A 160 -47.56 -3.99 21.12
C ASP A 160 -48.74 -3.96 22.13
N GLU A 161 -48.66 -4.74 23.21
CA GLU A 161 -49.69 -4.77 24.26
C GLU A 161 -49.68 -3.51 25.13
N THR A 162 -48.51 -2.94 25.44
CA THR A 162 -48.41 -1.67 26.19
C THR A 162 -48.85 -0.46 25.37
N ASP A 163 -48.54 -0.43 24.07
CA ASP A 163 -48.92 0.66 23.15
C ASP A 163 -50.45 0.72 22.92
N ILE A 164 -51.17 -0.38 23.15
CA ILE A 164 -52.64 -0.44 23.11
C ILE A 164 -53.27 0.22 24.35
N VAL A 165 -52.60 0.15 25.52
CA VAL A 165 -53.13 0.67 26.79
C VAL A 165 -52.96 2.19 26.89
N ASP A 166 -51.87 2.76 26.35
CA ASP A 166 -51.60 4.21 26.39
C ASP A 166 -52.41 5.04 25.37
N ARG A 167 -53.25 4.40 24.55
CA ARG A 167 -54.03 5.06 23.48
C ARG A 167 -55.52 5.23 23.81
N LYS A 168 -55.98 4.85 25.00
CA LYS A 168 -57.37 4.91 25.46
C LYS A 168 -57.53 5.83 26.66
#